data_AF-A0A023JB11-F1
#
_entry.id   AF-A0A023JB11-F1
#
_cell.length_a   1.000
_cell.length_b   1.000
_cell.length_c   1.000
_cell.angle_alpha   90.00
_cell.angle_beta   90.00
_cell.angle_gamma   90.00
#
_symmetry.space_group_name_H-M   'P 1'
#
loop_
_entity.id
_entity.type
_entity.pdbx_description
1 polymer ?
#
loop_
_entity_poly.entity_id
_entity_poly.type
_entity_poly.pdbx_seq_one_letter_code
_entity_poly.pdbx_strand_id
1 'polypeptide(L)'
;KKANELSVLCDADIGVFIFSPHGKLYDLATKGTMQGLIERYIKATRLSLQPDQPKETQPLQDVQEEIKMLKQEIEILQKGLRYLLGGGDAAEMTLDELLILEKHLEIWIYHIRSTKMDIMIKEIQLLKNKEGILKAANQYLQDKI
;
A
#
# COMPACT_ATOMS: atom_id res chain seq x y z
N LYS A 1 0.65 28.81 11.00
CA LYS A 1 0.70 29.84 12.07
C LYS A 1 1.63 29.45 13.22
N LYS A 2 1.30 28.43 14.04
CA LYS A 2 2.17 27.99 15.15
C LYS A 2 3.62 27.64 14.74
N ALA A 3 3.80 27.01 13.58
CA ALA A 3 5.14 26.71 13.05
C ALA A 3 6.00 27.97 12.85
N ASN A 4 5.42 29.07 12.34
CA ASN A 4 6.14 30.34 12.18
C ASN A 4 6.46 30.98 13.54
N GLU A 5 5.51 30.94 14.48
CA GLU A 5 5.71 31.47 15.83
C GLU A 5 6.86 30.75 16.55
N LEU A 6 6.88 29.41 16.49
CA LEU A 6 7.96 28.59 17.05
C LEU A 6 9.29 28.82 16.33
N SER A 7 9.26 28.95 15.00
CA SER A 7 10.46 29.23 14.20
C SER A 7 11.13 30.54 14.62
N VAL A 8 10.33 31.58 14.92
CA VAL A 8 10.85 32.87 15.39
C VAL A 8 11.30 32.81 16.85
N LEU A 9 10.51 32.20 17.75
CA LEU A 9 10.81 32.16 19.19
C LEU A 9 12.06 31.33 19.51
N CYS A 10 12.29 30.24 18.78
CA CYS A 10 13.38 29.30 19.03
C CYS A 10 14.51 29.39 18.01
N ASP A 11 14.46 30.34 17.07
CA ASP A 11 15.33 30.41 15.89
C ASP A 11 15.50 29.06 15.17
N ALA A 12 14.38 28.35 14.99
CA ALA A 12 14.36 27.02 14.40
C ALA A 12 13.88 27.07 12.95
N ASP A 13 14.46 26.25 12.08
CA ASP A 13 13.98 26.06 10.71
C ASP A 13 12.97 24.91 10.68
N ILE A 14 11.70 25.20 10.38
CA ILE A 14 10.61 24.22 10.50
C ILE A 14 9.97 24.00 9.12
N GLY A 15 9.74 22.73 8.79
CA GLY A 15 9.03 22.30 7.59
C GLY A 15 7.80 21.49 7.98
N VAL A 16 6.67 21.75 7.33
CA VAL A 16 5.40 21.05 7.57
C VAL A 16 4.86 20.53 6.25
N PHE A 17 4.47 19.25 6.22
CA PHE A 17 3.75 18.61 5.12
C PHE A 17 2.38 18.16 5.60
N ILE A 18 1.35 18.42 4.81
CA ILE A 18 -0.03 18.00 5.08
C ILE A 18 -0.59 17.37 3.81
N PHE A 19 -0.99 16.11 3.92
CA PHE A 19 -1.70 15.41 2.85
C PHE A 19 -3.19 15.38 3.15
N SER A 20 -4.00 15.86 2.21
CA SER A 20 -5.45 15.76 2.35
C SER A 20 -5.92 14.30 2.14
N PRO A 21 -7.12 13.93 2.60
CA PRO A 21 -7.73 12.63 2.28
C PRO A 21 -7.87 12.38 0.77
N HIS A 22 -7.85 13.44 -0.04
CA HIS A 22 -7.89 13.38 -1.51
C HIS A 22 -6.49 13.38 -2.16
N GLY A 23 -5.43 13.21 -1.37
CA GLY A 23 -4.05 13.11 -1.86
C GLY A 23 -3.39 14.44 -2.23
N LYS A 24 -4.02 15.58 -1.94
CA LYS A 24 -3.42 16.89 -2.23
C LYS A 24 -2.38 17.25 -1.17
N LEU A 25 -1.18 17.58 -1.61
CA LEU A 25 -0.08 18.03 -0.75
C LEU A 25 -0.18 19.53 -0.50
N TYR A 26 -0.02 19.91 0.76
CA TYR A 26 0.19 21.28 1.22
C TYR A 26 1.47 21.33 2.04
N ASP A 27 2.38 22.23 1.69
CA ASP A 27 3.67 22.37 2.35
C ASP A 27 3.89 23.81 2.86
N LEU A 28 4.68 23.92 3.93
CA LEU A 28 5.10 25.19 4.49
C LEU A 28 6.53 25.06 5.03
N ALA A 29 7.44 25.87 4.50
CA ALA A 29 8.75 26.11 5.08
C ALA A 29 8.74 27.47 5.80
N THR A 30 9.17 27.51 7.05
CA THR A 30 9.20 28.77 7.82
C THR A 30 10.32 29.70 7.39
N LYS A 31 11.42 29.15 6.86
CA LYS A 31 12.55 29.89 6.28
C LYS A 31 12.94 29.31 4.93
N GLY A 32 13.13 30.18 3.94
CA GLY A 32 13.57 29.79 2.59
C GLY A 32 12.55 28.93 1.84
N THR A 33 13.03 28.01 1.01
CA THR A 33 12.21 27.07 0.24
C THR A 33 12.16 25.71 0.91
N MET A 34 11.07 24.97 0.66
CA MET A 34 10.93 23.60 1.15
C MET A 34 12.07 22.69 0.65
N GLN A 35 12.49 22.87 -0.61
CA GLN A 35 13.62 22.15 -1.20
C GLN A 35 14.93 22.39 -0.41
N GLY A 36 15.28 23.65 -0.15
CA GLY A 36 16.50 23.97 0.59
C GLY A 36 16.46 23.51 2.05
N LEU A 37 15.27 23.42 2.65
CA LEU A 37 15.11 22.84 3.98
C LEU A 37 15.34 21.32 3.96
N ILE A 38 14.77 20.61 2.98
CA ILE A 38 14.96 19.17 2.79
C ILE A 38 16.43 18.84 2.54
N GLU A 39 17.11 19.59 1.67
CA GLU A 39 18.53 19.38 1.36
C GLU A 39 19.41 19.52 2.62
N ARG A 40 19.16 20.56 3.43
CA ARG A 40 19.86 20.75 4.71
C ARG A 40 19.57 19.63 5.71
N TYR A 41 18.31 19.19 5.81
CA TYR A 41 17.93 18.06 6.64
C TYR A 41 18.65 16.77 6.23
N ILE A 42 18.66 16.44 4.93
CA ILE A 42 19.34 15.25 4.40
C ILE A 42 20.84 15.34 4.69
N LYS A 43 21.47 16.49 4.45
CA LYS A 43 22.89 16.70 4.71
C LYS A 43 23.24 16.55 6.19
N ALA A 44 22.45 17.14 7.08
CA ALA A 44 22.65 17.04 8.54
C ALA A 44 22.43 15.61 9.05
N THR A 45 21.41 14.91 8.54
CA THR A 45 21.11 13.52 8.90
C THR A 45 22.20 12.56 8.40
N ARG A 46 22.74 12.80 7.20
CA ARG A 46 23.87 12.04 6.66
C ARG A 46 25.17 12.27 7.44
N LEU A 47 25.45 13.51 7.86
CA LEU A 47 26.63 13.83 8.68
C LEU A 47 26.57 13.19 10.09
N SER A 48 25.37 12.90 10.61
CA SER A 48 25.16 12.24 11.91
C SER A 48 25.48 10.73 11.88
N LEU A 49 25.60 10.11 10.69
CA LEU A 49 25.80 8.66 10.51
C LEU A 49 27.25 8.23 10.23
N GLN A 50 28.24 9.04 10.66
CA GLN A 50 29.70 8.86 10.58
C GLN A 50 30.42 9.40 9.33
N PRO A 51 31.71 9.82 9.48
CA PRO A 51 32.50 10.54 8.46
C PRO A 51 33.27 9.64 7.48
N ASP A 52 33.15 8.32 7.58
CA ASP A 52 33.86 7.38 6.70
C ASP A 52 32.85 6.43 6.07
N GLN A 53 32.50 6.68 4.79
CA GLN A 53 32.22 5.68 3.73
C GLN A 53 31.68 6.42 2.48
N PRO A 54 32.31 6.30 1.30
CA PRO A 54 31.79 6.87 0.07
C PRO A 54 30.79 5.91 -0.55
N LYS A 55 29.49 6.02 -0.23
CA LYS A 55 28.43 5.30 -0.95
C LYS A 55 27.14 6.13 -1.08
N GLU A 56 27.21 7.22 -1.86
CA GLU A 56 26.02 7.91 -2.36
C GLU A 56 25.50 7.25 -3.64
N THR A 57 24.72 6.17 -3.55
CA THR A 57 23.79 5.74 -4.64
C THR A 57 22.74 4.69 -4.26
N GLN A 58 22.89 3.99 -3.14
CA GLN A 58 22.13 2.74 -2.88
C GLN A 58 20.60 2.87 -2.69
N PRO A 59 20.02 3.81 -1.94
CA PRO A 59 18.58 3.77 -1.66
C PRO A 59 17.68 4.23 -2.83
N LEU A 60 18.21 5.03 -3.77
CA LEU A 60 17.45 5.47 -4.95
C LEU A 60 17.51 4.45 -6.08
N GLN A 61 18.61 3.70 -6.19
CA GLN A 61 18.73 2.60 -7.16
C GLN A 61 17.79 1.44 -6.81
N ASP A 62 17.67 1.11 -5.53
CA ASP A 62 16.80 0.03 -5.03
C ASP A 62 15.31 0.29 -5.38
N VAL A 63 14.83 1.51 -5.14
CA VAL A 63 13.45 1.91 -5.49
C VAL A 63 13.23 1.92 -7.01
N GLN A 64 14.24 2.31 -7.79
CA GLN A 64 14.13 2.28 -9.26
C GLN A 64 14.09 0.85 -9.81
N GLU A 65 14.85 -0.06 -9.21
CA GLU A 65 14.83 -1.49 -9.53
C GLU A 65 13.48 -2.11 -9.18
N GLU A 66 12.94 -1.82 -8.00
CA GLU A 66 11.61 -2.27 -7.58
C GLU A 66 10.52 -1.78 -8.55
N ILE A 67 10.54 -0.49 -8.92
CA ILE A 67 9.62 0.07 -9.92
C ILE A 67 9.75 -0.64 -11.26
N LYS A 68 10.97 -0.99 -11.69
CA LYS A 68 11.22 -1.69 -12.94
C LYS A 68 10.64 -3.11 -12.89
N MET A 69 10.84 -3.84 -11.80
CA MET A 69 10.28 -5.19 -11.62
C MET A 69 8.76 -5.16 -11.65
N LEU A 70 8.13 -4.23 -10.92
CA LEU A 70 6.67 -4.07 -10.90
C LEU A 70 6.11 -3.74 -12.29
N LYS A 71 6.79 -2.90 -13.07
CA LYS A 71 6.38 -2.61 -14.45
C LYS A 71 6.43 -3.85 -15.34
N GLN A 72 7.46 -4.66 -15.22
CA GLN A 72 7.58 -5.92 -15.97
C GLN A 72 6.47 -6.90 -15.59
N GLU A 73 6.16 -7.00 -14.29
CA GLU A 73 5.05 -7.84 -13.82
C GLU A 73 3.71 -7.37 -14.40
N ILE A 74 3.43 -6.07 -14.38
CA ILE A 74 2.21 -5.50 -14.99
C ILE A 74 2.11 -5.86 -16.48
N GLU A 75 3.22 -5.75 -17.22
CA GLU A 75 3.25 -6.03 -18.66
C GLU A 75 2.92 -7.50 -18.95
N ILE A 76 3.53 -8.44 -18.22
CA ILE A 76 3.27 -9.88 -18.35
C ILE A 76 1.79 -10.18 -18.06
N LEU A 77 1.21 -9.57 -17.03
CA LEU A 77 -0.19 -9.79 -16.66
C LEU A 77 -1.16 -9.22 -17.70
N GLN A 78 -0.89 -8.03 -18.23
CA GLN A 78 -1.68 -7.45 -19.31
C GLN A 78 -1.60 -8.27 -20.60
N LYS A 79 -0.41 -8.83 -20.89
CA LYS A 79 -0.22 -9.78 -21.99
C LYS A 79 -1.03 -11.06 -21.79
N GLY A 80 -0.98 -11.64 -20.59
CA GLY A 80 -1.77 -12.81 -20.20
C GLY A 80 -3.28 -12.59 -20.31
N LEU A 81 -3.79 -11.43 -19.90
CA LEU A 81 -5.20 -11.09 -20.06
C LEU A 81 -5.60 -11.06 -21.55
N ARG A 82 -4.83 -10.38 -22.41
CA ARG A 82 -5.11 -10.35 -23.85
C ARG A 82 -5.11 -11.74 -24.48
N TYR A 83 -4.16 -12.58 -24.08
CA TYR A 83 -4.05 -13.97 -24.52
C TYR A 83 -5.29 -14.79 -24.13
N LEU A 84 -5.69 -14.75 -22.85
CA LEU A 84 -6.86 -15.50 -22.35
C LEU A 84 -8.20 -15.00 -22.91
N LEU A 85 -8.32 -13.69 -23.17
CA LEU A 85 -9.53 -13.08 -23.74
C LEU A 85 -9.63 -13.21 -25.27
N GLY A 86 -8.72 -13.95 -25.92
CA GLY A 86 -8.79 -14.22 -27.35
C GLY A 86 -8.51 -12.99 -28.23
N GLY A 87 -7.76 -12.02 -27.73
CA GLY A 87 -7.26 -10.90 -28.56
C GLY A 87 -6.23 -11.44 -29.55
N GLY A 88 -6.61 -11.55 -30.83
CA GLY A 88 -5.88 -12.25 -31.89
C GLY A 88 -4.41 -11.87 -32.08
N ASP A 89 -3.65 -12.73 -32.79
CA ASP A 89 -2.25 -12.75 -33.31
C ASP A 89 -1.14 -11.87 -32.71
N ALA A 90 -1.43 -10.73 -32.07
CA ALA A 90 -0.45 -9.80 -31.50
C ALA A 90 -0.04 -10.10 -30.04
N ALA A 91 -0.58 -11.16 -29.42
CA ALA A 91 -0.33 -11.50 -28.02
C ALA A 91 0.28 -12.89 -27.83
N GLU A 92 1.26 -13.25 -28.66
CA GLU A 92 2.02 -14.49 -28.46
C GLU A 92 2.81 -14.42 -27.14
N MET A 93 2.46 -15.27 -26.18
CA MET A 93 3.25 -15.51 -24.98
C MET A 93 4.28 -16.62 -25.23
N THR A 94 5.48 -16.46 -24.68
CA THR A 94 6.46 -17.55 -24.67
C THR A 94 6.06 -18.62 -23.65
N LEU A 95 6.64 -19.82 -23.77
CA LEU A 95 6.39 -20.91 -22.83
C LEU A 95 6.77 -20.52 -21.39
N ASP A 96 7.88 -19.79 -21.22
CA ASP A 96 8.34 -19.33 -19.89
C ASP A 96 7.38 -18.30 -19.29
N GLU A 97 6.89 -17.35 -20.10
CA GLU A 97 5.89 -16.37 -19.66
C GLU A 97 4.58 -17.07 -19.26
N LEU A 98 4.18 -18.12 -20.00
CA LEU A 98 2.98 -18.89 -19.72
C LEU A 98 3.11 -19.69 -18.41
N LEU A 99 4.27 -20.30 -18.16
CA LEU A 99 4.57 -21.02 -16.92
C LEU A 99 4.52 -20.09 -15.70
N ILE A 100 5.08 -18.88 -15.82
CA ILE A 100 5.01 -17.86 -14.76
C ILE A 100 3.56 -17.44 -14.51
N LEU A 101 2.79 -17.21 -15.57
CA LEU A 101 1.38 -16.83 -15.47
C LEU A 101 0.56 -17.93 -14.79
N GLU A 102 0.75 -19.19 -15.16
CA GLU A 102 0.07 -20.34 -14.54
C GLU A 102 0.34 -20.40 -13.03
N LYS A 103 1.61 -20.31 -12.63
CA LYS A 103 2.00 -20.32 -11.21
C LYS A 103 1.35 -19.17 -10.43
N HIS A 104 1.31 -17.97 -11.00
CA HIS A 104 0.65 -16.83 -10.37
C HIS A 104 -0.86 -17.03 -10.25
N LEU A 105 -1.52 -17.54 -11.29
CA LEU A 105 -2.95 -17.85 -11.26
C LEU A 105 -3.27 -18.89 -10.18
N GLU A 106 -2.44 -19.91 -10.01
CA GLU A 106 -2.59 -20.93 -8.96
C GLU A 106 -2.49 -20.32 -7.55
N ILE A 107 -1.52 -19.44 -7.33
CA ILE A 107 -1.36 -18.72 -6.05
C ILE A 107 -2.57 -17.82 -5.78
N TRP A 108 -3.01 -17.06 -6.79
CA TRP A 108 -4.12 -16.12 -6.62
C TRP A 108 -5.46 -16.81 -6.42
N ILE A 109 -5.74 -17.88 -7.16
CA ILE A 109 -6.99 -18.64 -6.96
C ILE A 109 -7.02 -19.28 -5.57
N TYR A 110 -5.88 -19.73 -5.06
CA TYR A 110 -5.75 -20.19 -3.68
C TYR A 110 -6.11 -19.07 -2.69
N HIS A 111 -5.51 -17.89 -2.81
CA HIS A 111 -5.79 -16.75 -1.93
C HIS A 111 -7.26 -16.30 -1.99
N ILE A 112 -7.85 -16.23 -3.19
CA ILE A 112 -9.26 -15.89 -3.36
C ILE A 112 -10.15 -16.91 -2.66
N ARG A 113 -9.88 -18.21 -2.83
CA ARG A 113 -10.66 -19.28 -2.18
C ARG A 113 -10.54 -19.23 -0.67
N SER A 114 -9.32 -19.04 -0.14
CA SER A 114 -9.09 -18.89 1.30
C SER A 114 -9.87 -17.71 1.86
N THR A 115 -9.77 -16.54 1.23
CA THR A 115 -10.44 -15.32 1.67
C THR A 115 -11.97 -15.47 1.64
N LYS A 116 -12.49 -16.09 0.58
CA LYS A 116 -13.92 -16.39 0.47
C LYS A 116 -14.39 -17.34 1.57
N MET A 117 -13.59 -18.34 1.90
CA MET A 117 -13.89 -19.28 2.99
C MET A 117 -13.93 -18.55 4.33
N ASP A 118 -12.96 -17.68 4.62
CA ASP A 118 -12.93 -16.90 5.86
C ASP A 118 -14.15 -15.98 6.00
N ILE A 119 -14.56 -15.33 4.91
CA ILE A 119 -15.78 -14.50 4.88
C ILE A 119 -17.01 -15.36 5.16
N MET A 120 -17.12 -16.52 4.52
CA MET A 120 -18.26 -17.43 4.70
C MET A 120 -18.34 -17.98 6.12
N ILE A 121 -17.20 -18.34 6.73
CA ILE A 121 -17.13 -18.78 8.13
C ILE A 121 -17.64 -17.68 9.07
N LYS A 122 -17.19 -16.43 8.87
CA LYS A 122 -17.64 -15.29 9.67
C LYS A 122 -19.15 -15.06 9.55
N GLU A 123 -19.70 -15.17 8.34
CA GLU A 123 -21.15 -15.02 8.12
C GLU A 123 -21.94 -16.14 8.81
N ILE A 124 -21.48 -17.38 8.72
CA ILE A 124 -22.11 -18.52 9.42
C ILE A 124 -22.12 -18.29 10.94
N GLN A 125 -21.02 -17.80 11.51
CA GLN A 125 -20.93 -17.51 12.94
C GLN A 125 -21.88 -16.39 13.36
N LEU A 126 -21.97 -15.32 12.57
CA LEU A 126 -22.90 -14.21 12.79
C LEU A 126 -24.35 -14.71 12.81
N LEU A 127 -24.74 -15.49 11.81
CA LEU A 127 -26.09 -16.03 11.69
C LEU A 127 -26.44 -16.99 12.83
N LYS A 128 -25.52 -17.87 13.22
CA LYS A 128 -25.72 -18.77 14.38
C LYS A 128 -25.92 -18.00 15.68
N ASN A 129 -25.16 -16.93 15.90
CA ASN A 129 -25.33 -16.10 17.09
C ASN A 129 -26.70 -15.40 17.08
N LYS A 130 -27.10 -14.84 15.93
CA LYS A 130 -28.42 -14.21 15.76
C LYS A 130 -29.56 -15.21 16.00
N GLU A 131 -29.44 -16.43 15.49
CA GLU A 131 -30.40 -17.51 15.75
C GLU A 131 -30.53 -17.81 17.25
N GLY A 132 -29.41 -17.91 17.96
CA GLY A 132 -29.39 -18.12 19.41
C GLY A 132 -30.09 -17.02 20.19
N ILE A 133 -29.82 -15.75 19.86
CA ILE A 133 -30.48 -14.60 20.49
C ILE A 133 -31.99 -14.63 20.26
N LEU A 134 -32.42 -14.88 19.02
CA LEU A 134 -33.84 -14.93 18.67
C LEU A 134 -34.56 -16.10 19.36
N LYS A 135 -33.92 -17.27 19.45
CA LYS A 135 -34.46 -18.42 20.20
C LYS A 135 -34.67 -18.11 21.68
N ALA A 136 -33.66 -17.51 22.33
CA ALA A 136 -33.75 -17.12 23.74
C ALA A 136 -34.86 -16.07 23.97
N ALA A 137 -34.96 -15.06 23.10
CA ALA A 137 -36.01 -14.05 23.18
C ALA A 137 -37.41 -14.66 23.00
N ASN A 138 -37.57 -15.60 22.05
CA ASN A 138 -38.85 -16.24 21.81
C ASN A 138 -39.29 -17.13 23.00
N GLN A 139 -38.35 -17.86 23.59
CA GLN A 139 -38.61 -18.68 24.78
C GLN A 139 -39.05 -17.81 25.97
N TYR A 140 -38.35 -16.70 26.23
CA TYR A 140 -38.73 -15.74 27.26
C TYR A 140 -40.15 -15.16 27.07
N LEU A 141 -40.56 -14.93 25.82
CA LEU A 141 -41.91 -14.46 25.52
C LEU A 141 -42.96 -15.55 25.73
N GLN A 142 -42.66 -16.81 25.39
CA GLN A 142 -43.55 -17.93 25.65
C GLN A 142 -43.76 -18.16 27.15
N ASP A 143 -42.71 -18.02 27.96
CA ASP A 143 -42.79 -18.16 29.43
C ASP A 143 -43.62 -17.04 30.10
N LYS A 144 -43.88 -15.94 29.38
CA LYS A 144 -44.65 -14.78 29.86
C LYS A 144 -46.14 -14.81 29.49
N ILE A 145 -46.56 -15.77 28.65
CA ILE A 145 -47.95 -15.99 28.25
C ILE A 145 -48.55 -17.04 29.17
#